data_AF-A0A3N1AQ72-F1
#
_entry.id   AF-A0A3N1AQ72-F1
#
_cell.length_a   1.000
_cell.length_b   1.000
_cell.length_c   1.000
_cell.angle_alpha   90.00
_cell.angle_beta   90.00
_cell.angle_gamma   90.00
#
_symmetry.space_group_name_H-M   'P 1'
#
loop_
_entity.id
_entity.type
_entity.pdbx_description
1 polymer ?
#
loop_
_entity_poly.entity_id
_entity_poly.type
_entity_poly.pdbx_seq_one_letter_code
_entity_poly.pdbx_strand_id
1 'polypeptide(L)' 'MVGRARKVSVSMPEDLTIAVQQRVGRGEFSQYVTDAVARQLELDLIGELSDLLRSEHGPVPPDALDEARASWPDGR' A
#
# COMPACT_ATOMS: atom_id res chain seq x y z
N MET A 1 1.67 -12.13 -8.80
CA MET A 1 1.07 -12.34 -10.14
C MET A 1 2.10 -11.96 -11.19
N VAL A 2 2.78 -12.93 -11.83
CA VAL A 2 3.73 -12.61 -12.92
C VAL A 2 2.98 -12.75 -14.25
N GLY A 3 2.29 -11.69 -14.63
CA GLY A 3 1.73 -11.51 -15.98
C GLY A 3 2.67 -10.64 -16.82
N ARG A 4 2.61 -10.75 -18.15
CA ARG A 4 3.35 -9.82 -19.03
C ARG A 4 2.89 -8.39 -18.75
N ALA A 5 3.86 -7.47 -18.68
CA ALA A 5 3.55 -6.05 -18.56
C ALA A 5 2.74 -5.57 -19.77
N ARG A 6 1.61 -4.91 -19.53
CA ARG A 6 0.82 -4.22 -20.55
C ARG A 6 1.12 -2.74 -20.47
N LYS A 7 1.51 -2.14 -21.60
CA LYS A 7 1.72 -0.69 -21.67
C LYS A 7 0.38 0.03 -21.46
N VAL A 8 0.34 0.92 -20.48
CA VAL A 8 -0.76 1.86 -20.20
C VAL A 8 -0.17 3.27 -20.26
N SER A 9 -0.92 4.23 -20.81
CA SER A 9 -0.49 5.63 -20.90
C SER A 9 -1.28 6.47 -19.90
N VAL A 10 -0.58 7.23 -19.07
CA VAL A 10 -1.16 8.15 -18.08
C VAL A 10 -0.42 9.48 -18.14
N SER A 11 -1.10 10.57 -17.82
CA SER A 11 -0.47 11.89 -17.66
C SER A 11 -0.09 12.09 -16.20
N MET A 12 1.08 12.66 -15.95
CA MET A 12 1.59 12.96 -14.61
C MET A 12 2.13 14.38 -14.58
N PRO A 13 2.08 15.07 -13.41
CA PRO A 13 2.74 16.36 -13.24
C PRO A 13 4.24 16.26 -13.57
N GLU A 14 4.76 17.25 -14.30
CA GLU A 14 6.17 17.27 -14.74
C GLU A 14 7.13 17.16 -13.54
N ASP A 15 6.94 17.99 -12.53
CA ASP A 15 7.75 18.00 -11.30
C ASP A 15 7.78 16.63 -10.61
N LEU A 16 6.66 15.90 -10.62
CA LEU A 16 6.59 14.56 -10.03
C LEU A 16 7.42 13.56 -10.84
N THR A 17 7.35 13.63 -12.18
CA THR A 17 8.15 12.76 -13.03
C THR A 17 9.65 13.01 -12.83
N ILE A 18 10.06 14.27 -12.71
CA ILE A 18 11.44 14.66 -12.43
C ILE A 18 11.88 14.14 -11.07
N ALA A 19 11.07 14.36 -10.02
CA ALA A 19 11.38 13.91 -8.67
C ALA A 19 11.58 12.39 -8.58
N VAL A 20 10.71 11.62 -9.24
CA VAL A 20 10.84 10.15 -9.28
C VAL A 20 12.12 9.76 -10.03
N GLN A 21 12.39 10.34 -11.21
CA GLN A 21 13.61 10.04 -11.97
C GLN A 21 14.89 10.34 -11.18
N GLN A 22 14.93 11.46 -10.45
CA GLN A 22 16.04 11.81 -9.58
C GLN A 22 16.22 10.82 -8.43
N ARG A 23 15.11 10.29 -7.88
CA ARG A 23 15.12 9.31 -6.78
C ARG A 23 15.62 7.94 -7.20
N VAL A 24 15.17 7.42 -8.35
CA VAL A 24 15.39 6.01 -8.73
C VAL A 24 16.46 5.80 -9.80
N GLY A 25 16.85 6.87 -10.51
CA GLY A 25 17.83 6.80 -11.59
C GLY A 25 17.24 6.33 -12.93
N ARG A 26 18.12 6.14 -13.92
CA ARG A 26 17.71 5.77 -15.30
C ARG A 26 17.26 4.31 -15.35
N GLY A 27 16.16 4.06 -16.05
CA GLY A 27 15.62 2.70 -16.27
C GLY A 27 14.62 2.23 -15.21
N GLU A 28 14.70 2.77 -13.99
CA GLU A 28 13.92 2.29 -12.85
C GLU A 28 12.55 2.96 -12.68
N PHE A 29 12.22 3.95 -13.50
CA PHE A 29 10.97 4.72 -13.38
C PHE A 29 9.72 3.82 -13.45
N SER A 30 9.66 2.92 -14.43
CA SER A 30 8.52 2.02 -14.62
C SER A 30 8.38 1.03 -13.48
N GLN A 31 9.50 0.54 -12.94
CA GLN A 31 9.50 -0.38 -11.80
C GLN A 31 8.99 0.34 -10.55
N TYR A 32 9.50 1.55 -10.28
CA TYR A 32 9.04 2.37 -9.17
C TYR A 32 7.53 2.64 -9.21
N VAL A 33 7.00 3.03 -10.37
CA VAL A 33 5.56 3.27 -10.53
C VAL A 33 4.78 1.98 -10.33
N THR A 34 5.27 0.85 -10.85
CA THR A 34 4.61 -0.45 -10.68
C THR A 34 4.52 -0.83 -9.21
N ASP A 35 5.62 -0.70 -8.46
CA ASP A 35 5.68 -1.03 -7.04
C ASP A 35 4.82 -0.07 -6.20
N ALA A 36 4.85 1.23 -6.52
CA ALA A 36 4.03 2.23 -5.85
C ALA A 36 2.53 1.98 -6.06
N VAL A 37 2.11 1.67 -7.28
CA VAL A 37 0.70 1.36 -7.60
C VAL A 37 0.28 0.05 -6.95
N ALA A 38 1.12 -0.99 -6.98
CA ALA A 38 0.83 -2.26 -6.33
C ALA A 38 0.66 -2.08 -4.81
N ARG A 39 1.55 -1.31 -4.18
CA ARG A 39 1.48 -1.02 -2.75
C ARG A 39 0.24 -0.20 -2.39
N GLN A 40 -0.12 0.79 -3.21
CA GLN A 40 -1.33 1.58 -2.99
C GLN A 40 -2.59 0.71 -3.10
N LEU A 41 -2.68 -0.12 -4.14
CA LEU A 41 -3.80 -1.02 -4.33
C LEU A 41 -3.94 -2.00 -3.15
N GLU A 42 -2.84 -2.53 -2.64
CA GLU A 42 -2.85 -3.37 -1.43
C GLU A 42 -3.39 -2.61 -0.21
N LEU A 43 -2.96 -1.37 0.01
CA LEU A 43 -3.47 -0.53 1.10
C LEU A 43 -4.96 -0.24 0.96
N ASP A 44 -5.41 0.07 -0.26
CA ASP A 44 -6.83 0.33 -0.55
C ASP A 44 -7.67 -0.91 -0.21
N LEU A 45 -7.24 -2.09 -0.66
CA LEU A 45 -7.91 -3.37 -0.37
C LEU A 45 -7.92 -3.71 1.13
N ILE A 46 -6.83 -3.40 1.86
CA ILE A 46 -6.80 -3.56 3.33
C ILE A 46 -7.80 -2.61 4.00
N GLY A 47 -7.91 -1.38 3.51
CA GLY A 47 -8.90 -0.40 3.98
C GLY A 47 -10.32 -0.90 3.77
N GLU A 48 -10.65 -1.33 2.53
CA GLU A 48 -11.95 -1.89 2.18
C GLU A 48 -12.33 -3.10 3.06
N LEU A 49 -11.39 -4.02 3.27
CA LEU A 49 -11.58 -5.17 4.16
C LEU A 49 -11.81 -4.74 5.61
N SER A 50 -11.04 -3.76 6.10
CA SER A 50 -11.17 -3.25 7.46
C SER A 50 -12.53 -2.59 7.70
N ASP A 51 -13.03 -1.85 6.71
CA ASP A 51 -14.35 -1.21 6.76
C ASP A 51 -15.47 -2.25 6.73
N LEU A 52 -15.35 -3.27 5.89
CA LEU A 52 -16.29 -4.40 5.85
C LEU A 52 -16.38 -5.08 7.23
N LEU A 53 -15.24 -5.47 7.81
CA LEU A 53 -15.20 -6.13 9.12
C LEU A 53 -15.78 -5.26 10.23
N ARG A 54 -15.52 -3.94 10.20
CA ARG A 54 -16.10 -3.00 11.16
C ARG A 54 -17.61 -2.87 10.99
N SER A 55 -18.12 -2.90 9.76
CA SER A 55 -19.55 -2.89 9.47
C SER A 55 -20.23 -4.15 10.01
N GLU A 56 -19.60 -5.31 9.85
CA GLU A 56 -20.15 -6.60 10.29
C GLU A 56 -20.07 -6.84 11.81
N HIS A 57 -18.99 -6.38 12.45
CA HIS A 57 -18.69 -6.73 13.84
C HIS A 57 -18.68 -5.54 14.82
N GLY A 58 -18.75 -4.30 14.32
CA GLY A 58 -18.60 -3.10 15.13
C GLY A 58 -17.13 -2.73 15.42
N PRO A 59 -16.89 -1.72 16.28
CA PRO A 59 -15.53 -1.31 16.63
C PRO A 59 -14.82 -2.37 17.46
N VAL A 60 -13.49 -2.47 17.30
CA VAL A 60 -12.65 -3.35 18.14
C VAL A 60 -12.71 -2.87 19.60
N PRO A 61 -13.08 -3.74 20.56
CA PRO A 61 -13.07 -3.42 21.97
C PRO A 61 -11.67 -3.03 22.49
N PRO A 62 -11.54 -2.02 23.38
CA PRO A 62 -10.24 -1.59 23.89
C PRO A 62 -9.46 -2.67 24.64
N ASP A 63 -10.16 -3.52 25.40
CA ASP A 63 -9.59 -4.65 26.14
C ASP A 63 -8.97 -5.70 25.21
N ALA A 64 -9.62 -5.99 24.08
CA ALA A 64 -9.08 -6.87 23.05
C ALA A 64 -7.80 -6.31 22.39
N LEU A 65 -7.71 -4.99 22.22
CA LEU A 65 -6.49 -4.33 21.72
C LEU A 65 -5.34 -4.42 22.73
N ASP A 66 -5.64 -4.23 24.02
CA ASP A 66 -4.63 -4.32 25.07
C ASP A 66 -4.10 -5.76 25.22
N GLU A 67 -4.96 -6.76 25.13
CA GLU A 67 -4.57 -8.18 25.10
C GLU A 67 -3.70 -8.50 23.88
N ALA A 68 -4.07 -8.03 22.69
CA ALA A 68 -3.29 -8.22 21.47
C ALA A 68 -1.90 -7.58 21.56
N ARG A 69 -1.79 -6.38 22.15
CA ARG A 69 -0.50 -5.70 22.37
C ARG A 69 0.37 -6.45 23.37
N ALA A 70 -0.22 -6.95 24.47
CA ALA A 70 0.50 -7.70 25.49
C ALA A 70 1.02 -9.06 24.97
N SER A 71 0.36 -9.64 23.98
CA SER A 71 0.72 -10.92 23.35
C SER A 71 1.65 -10.78 22.14
N TRP A 72 1.92 -9.56 21.66
CA TRP A 72 2.80 -9.37 20.51
C TRP A 72 4.26 -9.70 20.87
N PRO A 73 4.95 -10.56 20.12
CA PRO A 73 6.27 -11.09 20.49
C PRO A 73 7.41 -10.04 20.52
N ASP A 74 7.21 -8.86 19.95
CA ASP A 74 8.24 -7.81 19.85
C ASP A 74 8.20 -6.80 21.01
N GLY A 75 8.13 -7.32 22.23
CA GLY A 75 8.44 -6.59 23.46
C GLY A 75 9.95 -6.58 23.80
N ARG A 76 10.84 -6.62 22.80
CA ARG A 76 12.29 -6.37 22.93
C ARG A 76 12.78 -5.43 21.85
#